data_AF-A0A3P1V819-F1
#
_entry.id   AF-A0A3P1V819-F1
#
_cell.length_a   1.000
_cell.length_b   1.000
_cell.length_c   1.000
_cell.angle_alpha   90.00
_cell.angle_beta   90.00
_cell.angle_gamma   90.00
#
_symmetry.space_group_name_H-M   'P 1'
#
loop_
_entity.id
_entity.type
_entity.pdbx_description
1 polymer ?
#
loop_
_entity_poly.entity_id
_entity_poly.type
_entity_poly.pdbx_seq_one_letter_code
_entity_poly.pdbx_strand_id
1 'polypeptide(L)'
;MSARDDHGPQARLLAGLGRASRIALRASWPALMAAAALGAALVLGNALSARGLYPTAAEREHYAQLMGSSTVIIAFNGRGYGLTSLGGITAYEVGFMGQLLFPMAGLILAVRLTRHEEEAGRADLLTAAPVGRLTALGTAVLLLAATAGLMAGAIIAGLTGLGLPASGCAWYAASAGACLMLFGALGCLLSQVCQLARSALRIGVGLIAAAFLARALADGFGSRAALLGPLGWLPEVRAFAEPRAWPLLAHLIAAALLLIIAGAVALHRDVGAGVLAPRPGPTAAHPRLATCAGYAWRMLRPGMLGAMALAAAWSLLLGLLGREVEEIADATPSVLLALGARRGTDVLVMLATIVAAAAAAAVGVQAGTRLAAEEGAGRLAGVLSTRVPRLRLWIAWWALALLGSLAVLAASCLALGLSAWMMTGQARDLSTAWGVAVSYAAPIAAVVALCSALGALGPRWPALGWAVVGWILTVGFLGEALDLPQWARDLSPLHLVGTQPLQDLSMPAVAGLGAAAAALLAASTAVFRRRDLTAG
;
A
#
# COMPACT_ATOMS: atom_id res chain seq x y z
N MET A 1 39.18 34.28 31.98
CA MET A 1 39.17 32.88 32.40
C MET A 1 37.97 32.22 31.74
N SER A 2 38.23 31.46 30.67
CA SER A 2 37.23 30.91 29.74
C SER A 2 36.63 29.63 30.31
N ALA A 3 35.33 29.62 30.57
CA ALA A 3 34.57 28.39 30.69
C ALA A 3 34.32 27.86 29.27
N ARG A 4 35.23 27.02 28.79
CA ARG A 4 34.93 26.13 27.67
C ARG A 4 33.95 25.09 28.20
N ASP A 5 32.68 25.22 27.83
CA ASP A 5 31.72 24.14 27.98
C ASP A 5 32.20 22.96 27.11
N ASP A 6 32.77 21.98 27.79
CA ASP A 6 33.13 20.66 27.27
C ASP A 6 31.84 19.86 26.98
N HIS A 7 31.11 20.30 25.96
CA HIS A 7 30.18 19.43 25.27
C HIS A 7 31.00 18.58 24.29
N GLY A 8 31.16 17.30 24.63
CA GLY A 8 31.98 16.34 23.86
C GLY A 8 31.65 16.33 22.35
N PRO A 9 32.55 15.82 21.49
CA PRO A 9 32.41 15.86 20.03
C PRO A 9 31.07 15.33 19.49
N GLN A 10 30.38 14.46 20.24
CA GLN A 10 29.04 13.96 19.92
C GLN A 10 27.93 15.02 20.00
N ALA A 11 28.01 15.99 20.93
CA ALA A 11 27.04 17.07 21.07
C ALA A 11 27.02 18.02 19.85
N ARG A 12 28.11 18.04 19.08
CA ARG A 12 28.20 18.83 17.83
C ARG A 12 27.53 18.12 16.64
N LEU A 13 27.36 16.79 16.67
CA LEU A 13 26.81 16.03 15.55
C LEU A 13 25.29 16.15 15.41
N LEU A 14 24.57 16.42 16.52
CA LEU A 14 23.12 16.62 16.57
C LEU A 14 22.73 18.06 16.98
N ALA A 15 23.69 18.99 16.92
CA ALA A 15 23.43 20.39 17.24
C ALA A 15 22.27 20.95 16.39
N GLY A 16 21.26 21.53 17.03
CA GLY A 16 20.08 22.07 16.34
C GLY A 16 18.90 21.09 16.16
N LEU A 17 19.01 19.84 16.65
CA LEU A 17 17.96 18.81 16.53
C LEU A 17 16.57 19.29 16.96
N GLY A 18 16.44 20.00 18.08
CA GLY A 18 15.14 20.47 18.57
C GLY A 18 14.46 21.48 17.61
N ARG A 19 15.24 22.39 17.02
CA ARG A 19 14.73 23.37 16.04
C ARG A 19 14.38 22.69 14.72
N ALA A 20 15.26 21.83 14.22
CA ALA A 20 15.02 21.06 13.00
C ALA A 20 13.77 20.17 13.13
N SER A 21 13.61 19.49 14.27
CA SER A 21 12.45 18.64 14.55
C SER A 21 11.15 19.43 14.62
N ARG A 22 11.16 20.64 15.20
CA ARG A 22 9.97 21.51 15.23
C ARG A 22 9.56 21.96 13.82
N ILE A 23 10.53 22.31 12.97
CA ILE A 23 10.27 22.71 11.58
C ILE A 23 9.74 21.52 10.79
N ALA A 24 10.43 20.38 10.85
CA ALA A 24 10.04 19.16 10.17
C ALA A 24 8.64 18.69 10.61
N LEU A 25 8.33 18.75 11.90
CA LEU A 25 7.00 18.44 12.43
C LEU A 25 5.94 19.36 11.81
N ARG A 26 6.15 20.68 11.79
CA ARG A 26 5.19 21.62 11.18
C ARG A 26 4.98 21.36 9.69
N ALA A 27 6.03 21.01 8.96
CA ALA A 27 5.95 20.70 7.53
C ALA A 27 5.33 19.32 7.24
N SER A 28 5.43 18.37 8.18
CA SER A 28 5.13 16.96 7.95
C SER A 28 4.04 16.36 8.83
N TRP A 29 3.44 17.14 9.75
CA TRP A 29 2.43 16.64 10.69
C TRP A 29 1.28 15.87 10.01
N PRO A 30 0.74 16.26 8.84
CA PRO A 30 -0.39 15.54 8.26
C PRO A 30 0.00 14.11 7.86
N ALA A 31 1.22 13.93 7.33
CA ALA A 31 1.70 12.61 6.95
C ALA A 31 2.02 11.73 8.17
N LEU A 32 2.58 12.32 9.23
CA LEU A 32 2.85 11.62 10.49
C LEU A 32 1.53 11.17 11.15
N MET A 33 0.54 12.06 11.21
CA MET A 33 -0.79 11.75 11.74
C MET A 33 -1.49 10.71 10.87
N ALA A 34 -1.46 10.85 9.55
CA ALA A 34 -2.08 9.89 8.65
C ALA A 34 -1.47 8.49 8.82
N ALA A 35 -0.14 8.37 8.92
CA ALA A 35 0.51 7.08 9.13
C ALA A 35 0.11 6.44 10.47
N ALA A 36 0.11 7.21 11.57
CA ALA A 36 -0.32 6.72 12.88
C ALA A 36 -1.81 6.34 12.89
N ALA A 37 -2.67 7.19 12.33
CA ALA A 37 -4.11 6.99 12.27
C ALA A 37 -4.48 5.79 11.39
N LEU A 38 -3.85 5.63 10.21
CA LEU A 38 -4.08 4.49 9.33
C LEU A 38 -3.64 3.17 10.00
N GLY A 39 -2.48 3.17 10.66
CA GLY A 39 -2.01 2.00 11.40
C GLY A 39 -2.95 1.60 12.54
N ALA A 40 -3.41 2.58 13.33
CA ALA A 40 -4.37 2.33 14.41
C ALA A 40 -5.76 1.94 13.87
N ALA A 41 -6.26 2.62 12.84
CA ALA A 41 -7.55 2.34 12.23
C ALA A 41 -7.62 0.95 11.61
N LEU A 42 -6.53 0.46 11.00
CA LEU A 42 -6.45 -0.92 10.52
C LEU A 42 -6.67 -1.92 11.67
N VAL A 43 -5.96 -1.73 12.78
CA VAL A 43 -6.02 -2.63 13.93
C VAL A 43 -7.38 -2.58 14.61
N LEU A 44 -7.93 -1.38 14.82
CA LEU A 44 -9.23 -1.20 15.45
C LEU A 44 -10.38 -1.66 14.55
N GLY A 45 -10.26 -1.42 13.24
CA GLY A 45 -11.21 -1.91 12.25
C GLY A 45 -11.30 -3.44 12.28
N ASN A 46 -10.17 -4.14 12.26
CA ASN A 46 -10.17 -5.60 12.40
C ASN A 46 -10.67 -6.07 13.76
N ALA A 47 -10.36 -5.38 14.85
CA ALA A 47 -10.87 -5.74 16.18
C ALA A 47 -12.41 -5.63 16.25
N LEU A 48 -12.97 -4.57 15.65
CA LEU A 48 -14.42 -4.36 15.55
C LEU A 48 -15.06 -5.45 14.67
N SER A 49 -14.47 -5.73 13.52
CA SER A 49 -14.93 -6.80 12.62
C SER A 49 -14.90 -8.17 13.31
N ALA A 50 -13.78 -8.53 13.93
CA ALA A 50 -13.64 -9.80 14.64
C ALA A 50 -14.64 -9.93 15.81
N ARG A 51 -14.95 -8.81 16.50
CA ARG A 51 -15.94 -8.80 17.59
C ARG A 51 -17.36 -9.01 17.07
N GLY A 52 -17.69 -8.45 15.90
CA GLY A 52 -19.00 -8.63 15.26
C GLY A 52 -19.18 -10.01 14.64
N LEU A 53 -18.12 -10.56 14.03
CA LEU A 53 -18.14 -11.86 13.35
C LEU A 53 -18.01 -13.05 14.31
N TYR A 54 -17.29 -12.90 15.42
CA TYR A 54 -17.01 -13.99 16.37
C TYR A 54 -17.35 -13.61 17.83
N PRO A 55 -18.61 -13.26 18.15
CA PRO A 55 -19.00 -12.83 19.49
C PRO A 55 -18.91 -13.94 20.54
N THR A 56 -19.15 -15.21 20.17
CA THR A 56 -19.21 -16.31 21.14
C THR A 56 -17.90 -17.10 21.25
N ALA A 57 -17.74 -17.87 22.34
CA ALA A 57 -16.58 -18.75 22.49
C ALA A 57 -16.59 -19.91 21.46
N ALA A 58 -17.77 -20.45 21.14
CA ALA A 58 -17.91 -21.55 20.18
C ALA A 58 -17.51 -21.14 18.76
N GLU A 59 -17.92 -19.94 18.31
CA GLU A 59 -17.51 -19.40 16.99
C GLU A 59 -16.00 -19.18 16.90
N ARG A 60 -15.37 -18.71 17.99
CA ARG A 60 -13.92 -18.52 18.03
C ARG A 60 -13.14 -19.83 18.06
N GLU A 61 -13.68 -20.86 18.71
CA GLU A 61 -13.11 -22.22 18.65
C GLU A 61 -13.20 -22.80 17.24
N HIS A 62 -14.36 -22.63 16.59
CA HIS A 62 -14.53 -23.04 15.19
C HIS A 62 -13.58 -22.29 14.25
N TYR A 63 -13.42 -20.98 14.46
CA TYR A 63 -12.42 -20.17 13.75
C TYR A 63 -11.00 -20.70 13.93
N ALA A 64 -10.61 -21.04 15.18
CA ALA A 64 -9.28 -21.59 15.47
C ALA A 64 -9.02 -22.91 14.73
N GLN A 65 -10.04 -23.77 14.60
CA GLN A 65 -9.94 -25.04 13.87
C GLN A 65 -9.81 -24.85 12.36
N LEU A 66 -10.61 -23.95 11.78
CA LEU A 66 -10.59 -23.64 10.35
C LEU A 66 -9.31 -22.91 9.93
N MET A 67 -8.96 -21.84 10.65
CA MET A 67 -7.85 -20.97 10.27
C MET A 67 -6.49 -21.49 10.72
N GLY A 68 -6.45 -22.27 11.81
CA GLY A 68 -5.22 -22.87 12.33
C GLY A 68 -4.73 -24.08 11.53
N SER A 69 -5.58 -24.66 10.67
CA SER A 69 -5.25 -25.83 9.84
C SER A 69 -4.90 -25.47 8.39
N SER A 70 -5.35 -24.31 7.90
CA SER A 70 -5.04 -23.83 6.54
C SER A 70 -3.58 -23.41 6.40
N THR A 71 -2.82 -24.13 5.58
CA THR A 71 -1.41 -23.82 5.33
C THR A 71 -1.25 -22.54 4.52
N VAL A 72 -2.19 -22.27 3.61
CA VAL A 72 -2.13 -21.10 2.73
C VAL A 72 -2.52 -19.82 3.48
N ILE A 73 -3.49 -19.86 4.41
CA ILE A 73 -3.82 -18.70 5.25
C ILE A 73 -2.67 -18.40 6.23
N ILE A 74 -2.03 -19.43 6.80
CA ILE A 74 -0.83 -19.27 7.64
C ILE A 74 0.34 -18.66 6.85
N ALA A 75 0.56 -19.11 5.61
CA ALA A 75 1.56 -18.49 4.74
C ALA A 75 1.31 -16.98 4.58
N PHE A 76 0.05 -16.57 4.51
CA PHE A 76 -0.32 -15.20 4.22
C PHE A 76 -0.36 -14.27 5.45
N ASN A 77 -1.05 -14.67 6.51
CA ASN A 77 -1.19 -13.89 7.74
C ASN A 77 -0.05 -14.10 8.74
N GLY A 78 0.77 -15.13 8.52
CA GLY A 78 1.72 -15.64 9.51
C GLY A 78 1.03 -16.65 10.44
N ARG A 79 1.75 -17.15 11.43
CA ARG A 79 1.23 -18.15 12.36
C ARG A 79 0.21 -17.51 13.33
N GLY A 80 -0.95 -18.15 13.46
CA GLY A 80 -1.99 -17.75 14.41
C GLY A 80 -1.68 -18.20 15.83
N TYR A 81 -1.77 -17.28 16.79
CA TYR A 81 -1.57 -17.56 18.22
C TYR A 81 -2.76 -17.06 19.04
N GLY A 82 -3.26 -17.90 19.95
CA GLY A 82 -4.40 -17.54 20.80
C GLY A 82 -5.70 -17.30 20.03
N LEU A 83 -5.93 -18.04 18.94
CA LEU A 83 -7.07 -17.87 18.03
C LEU A 83 -8.45 -18.12 18.69
N THR A 84 -8.49 -18.67 19.89
CA THR A 84 -9.72 -18.82 20.68
C THR A 84 -10.10 -17.52 21.42
N SER A 85 -9.21 -16.53 21.44
CA SER A 85 -9.43 -15.21 22.05
C SER A 85 -9.69 -14.15 20.98
N LEU A 86 -10.53 -13.15 21.31
CA LEU A 86 -10.81 -12.05 20.40
C LEU A 86 -9.54 -11.26 20.01
N GLY A 87 -8.62 -11.07 20.96
CA GLY A 87 -7.36 -10.40 20.69
C GLY A 87 -6.42 -11.20 19.80
N GLY A 88 -6.37 -12.52 19.97
CA GLY A 88 -5.58 -13.41 19.11
C GLY A 88 -6.09 -13.42 17.67
N ILE A 89 -7.41 -13.50 17.48
CA ILE A 89 -8.06 -13.36 16.16
C ILE A 89 -7.73 -11.99 15.56
N THR A 90 -7.91 -10.91 16.32
CA THR A 90 -7.58 -9.56 15.86
C THR A 90 -6.13 -9.45 15.38
N ALA A 91 -5.18 -9.94 16.18
CA ALA A 91 -3.76 -9.90 15.83
C ALA A 91 -3.44 -10.73 14.58
N TYR A 92 -4.11 -11.87 14.43
CA TYR A 92 -3.97 -12.76 13.27
C TYR A 92 -4.57 -12.16 11.99
N GLU A 93 -5.76 -11.55 12.07
CA GLU A 93 -6.44 -10.96 10.91
C GLU A 93 -5.78 -9.67 10.45
N VAL A 94 -5.19 -8.88 11.37
CA VAL A 94 -4.35 -7.76 10.95
C VAL A 94 -3.18 -8.28 10.12
N GLY A 95 -2.62 -9.44 10.49
CA GLY A 95 -1.87 -10.35 9.63
C GLY A 95 -1.09 -9.69 8.50
N PHE A 96 -1.46 -10.02 7.26
CA PHE A 96 -0.78 -9.52 6.06
C PHE A 96 -0.89 -7.99 5.90
N MET A 97 -2.03 -7.40 6.27
CA MET A 97 -2.26 -5.96 6.12
C MET A 97 -1.30 -5.18 7.01
N GLY A 98 -1.10 -5.62 8.26
CA GLY A 98 -0.13 -5.02 9.18
C GLY A 98 1.30 -5.26 8.73
N GLN A 99 1.60 -6.47 8.23
CA GLN A 99 2.91 -6.82 7.68
C GLN A 99 3.28 -6.05 6.41
N LEU A 100 2.32 -5.39 5.75
CA LEU A 100 2.59 -4.50 4.62
C LEU A 100 2.54 -3.03 5.06
N LEU A 101 1.50 -2.65 5.81
CA LEU A 101 1.23 -1.25 6.19
C LEU A 101 2.31 -0.70 7.13
N PHE A 102 2.67 -1.40 8.22
CA PHE A 102 3.63 -0.84 9.18
C PHE A 102 5.03 -0.65 8.55
N PRO A 103 5.56 -1.62 7.79
CA PRO A 103 6.81 -1.45 7.06
C PRO A 103 6.77 -0.31 6.04
N MET A 104 5.69 -0.24 5.24
CA MET A 104 5.55 0.79 4.21
C MET A 104 5.43 2.18 4.83
N ALA A 105 4.65 2.34 5.90
CA ALA A 105 4.52 3.60 6.62
C ALA A 105 5.88 4.08 7.14
N GLY A 106 6.65 3.20 7.80
CA GLY A 106 8.00 3.51 8.26
C GLY A 106 8.94 3.93 7.14
N LEU A 107 9.02 3.13 6.07
CA LEU A 107 9.87 3.40 4.90
C LEU A 107 9.52 4.73 4.22
N ILE A 108 8.24 4.96 3.93
CA ILE A 108 7.77 6.17 3.22
C ILE A 108 8.03 7.41 4.05
N LEU A 109 7.72 7.38 5.35
CA LEU A 109 7.99 8.50 6.25
C LEU A 109 9.49 8.79 6.36
N ALA A 110 10.31 7.76 6.50
CA ALA A 110 11.76 7.92 6.59
C ALA A 110 12.34 8.62 5.35
N VAL A 111 11.97 8.16 4.15
CA VAL A 111 12.44 8.76 2.89
C VAL A 111 11.88 10.19 2.72
N ARG A 112 10.62 10.42 3.12
CA ARG A 112 10.00 11.75 3.08
C ARG A 112 10.70 12.74 4.01
N LEU A 113 11.09 12.31 5.21
CA LEU A 113 11.75 13.16 6.22
C LEU A 113 13.26 13.36 5.96
N THR A 114 13.84 12.63 4.99
CA THR A 114 15.26 12.69 4.67
C THR A 114 15.48 13.03 3.19
N ARG A 115 15.56 12.03 2.31
CA ARG A 115 15.98 12.19 0.90
C ARG A 115 15.09 13.13 0.10
N HIS A 116 13.79 13.18 0.40
CA HIS A 116 12.87 14.11 -0.27
C HIS A 116 13.11 15.58 0.13
N GLU A 117 13.49 15.83 1.39
CA GLU A 117 13.88 17.17 1.85
C GLU A 117 15.22 17.60 1.22
N GLU A 118 16.15 16.66 1.04
CA GLU A 118 17.40 16.89 0.30
C GLU A 118 17.15 17.17 -1.19
N GLU A 119 16.32 16.36 -1.87
CA GLU A 119 15.97 16.59 -3.28
C GLU A 119 15.23 17.91 -3.52
N ALA A 120 14.45 18.38 -2.54
CA ALA A 120 13.74 19.65 -2.61
C ALA A 120 14.63 20.87 -2.32
N GLY A 121 15.94 20.69 -2.08
CA GLY A 121 16.88 21.76 -1.73
C GLY A 121 16.67 22.35 -0.33
N ARG A 122 15.73 21.81 0.46
CA ARG A 122 15.46 22.30 1.83
C ARG A 122 16.56 21.93 2.81
N ALA A 123 17.26 20.83 2.54
CA ALA A 123 18.43 20.45 3.32
C ALA A 123 19.57 21.50 3.22
N ASP A 124 19.73 22.15 2.07
CA ASP A 124 20.79 23.17 1.87
C ASP A 124 20.54 24.43 2.71
N LEU A 125 19.27 24.79 2.92
CA LEU A 125 18.87 25.87 3.82
C LEU A 125 19.14 25.53 5.29
N LEU A 126 19.01 24.25 5.66
CA LEU A 126 19.28 23.78 7.02
C LEU A 126 20.79 23.72 7.30
N THR A 127 21.60 23.29 6.34
CA THR A 127 23.06 23.19 6.49
C THR A 127 23.77 24.54 6.38
N ALA A 128 23.10 25.58 5.87
CA ALA A 128 23.57 26.96 5.96
C ALA A 128 23.57 27.51 7.42
N ALA A 129 22.81 26.90 8.32
CA ALA A 129 22.85 27.18 9.75
C ALA A 129 23.88 26.29 10.47
N PRO A 130 24.38 26.66 11.67
CA PRO A 130 25.31 25.83 12.44
C PRO A 130 24.58 24.63 13.06
N VAL A 131 24.20 23.66 12.22
CA VAL A 131 23.57 22.40 12.60
C VAL A 131 24.55 21.25 12.45
N GLY A 132 24.42 20.25 13.32
CA GLY A 132 25.27 19.07 13.27
C GLY A 132 24.97 18.20 12.04
N ARG A 133 25.98 17.47 11.55
CA ARG A 133 25.89 16.65 10.32
C ARG A 133 24.84 15.54 10.39
N LEU A 134 24.50 15.04 11.58
CA LEU A 134 23.47 14.01 11.78
C LEU A 134 22.10 14.59 12.12
N THR A 135 21.93 15.91 12.15
CA THR A 135 20.69 16.57 12.61
C THR A 135 19.47 16.17 11.76
N ALA A 136 19.63 16.09 10.42
CA ALA A 136 18.55 15.67 9.53
C ALA A 136 18.14 14.20 9.78
N LEU A 137 19.12 13.31 9.91
CA LEU A 137 18.88 11.89 10.22
C LEU A 137 18.24 11.73 11.60
N GLY A 138 18.77 12.39 12.63
CA GLY A 138 18.23 12.37 13.98
C GLY A 138 16.80 12.93 14.06
N THR A 139 16.51 13.98 13.29
CA THR A 139 15.15 14.54 13.18
C THR A 139 14.17 13.51 12.61
N ALA A 140 14.55 12.83 11.53
CA ALA A 140 13.73 11.78 10.93
C ALA A 140 13.47 10.63 11.91
N VAL A 141 14.50 10.16 12.61
CA VAL A 141 14.39 9.09 13.62
C VAL A 141 13.48 9.50 14.78
N LEU A 142 13.63 10.73 15.28
CA LEU A 142 12.78 11.24 16.37
C LEU A 142 11.30 11.29 15.96
N LEU A 143 11.00 11.78 14.75
CA LEU A 143 9.63 11.88 14.26
C LEU A 143 9.03 10.51 13.91
N LEU A 144 9.83 9.56 13.43
CA LEU A 144 9.42 8.17 13.26
C LEU A 144 9.06 7.53 14.61
N ALA A 145 9.90 7.73 15.63
CA ALA A 145 9.66 7.23 16.98
C ALA A 145 8.40 7.85 17.60
N ALA A 146 8.19 9.16 17.43
CA ALA A 146 6.96 9.83 17.85
C ALA A 146 5.73 9.27 17.13
N THR A 147 5.84 9.00 15.82
CA THR A 147 4.74 8.40 15.04
C THR A 147 4.42 6.98 15.50
N ALA A 148 5.44 6.15 15.73
CA ALA A 148 5.28 4.81 16.29
C ALA A 148 4.64 4.84 17.69
N GLY A 149 5.06 5.79 18.54
CA GLY A 149 4.48 5.99 19.86
C GLY A 149 3.01 6.43 19.83
N LEU A 150 2.66 7.36 18.94
CA LEU A 150 1.27 7.81 18.75
C LEU A 150 0.38 6.67 18.21
N MET A 151 0.88 5.92 17.23
CA MET A 151 0.19 4.72 16.71
C MET A 151 -0.02 3.69 17.82
N ALA A 152 1.02 3.39 18.60
CA ALA A 152 0.96 2.44 19.70
C ALA A 152 -0.03 2.90 20.78
N GLY A 153 0.00 4.18 21.17
CA GLY A 153 -0.95 4.76 22.13
C GLY A 153 -2.39 4.66 21.66
N ALA A 154 -2.66 4.96 20.38
CA ALA A 154 -3.99 4.84 19.79
C ALA A 154 -4.47 3.38 19.73
N ILE A 155 -3.59 2.42 19.38
CA ILE A 155 -3.91 0.99 19.40
C ILE A 155 -4.24 0.53 20.83
N ILE A 156 -3.42 0.90 21.82
CA ILE A 156 -3.66 0.54 23.22
C ILE A 156 -5.01 1.10 23.69
N ALA A 157 -5.24 2.41 23.49
CA ALA A 157 -6.46 3.07 23.93
C ALA A 157 -7.71 2.46 23.24
N GLY A 158 -7.65 2.22 21.94
CA GLY A 158 -8.79 1.67 21.20
C GLY A 158 -9.07 0.20 21.53
N LEU A 159 -8.06 -0.66 21.60
CA LEU A 159 -8.28 -2.08 21.91
C LEU A 159 -8.71 -2.30 23.37
N THR A 160 -8.15 -1.54 24.32
CA THR A 160 -8.62 -1.57 25.71
C THR A 160 -10.03 -1.02 25.84
N GLY A 161 -10.39 0.03 25.09
CA GLY A 161 -11.77 0.52 24.99
C GLY A 161 -12.76 -0.51 24.41
N LEU A 162 -12.28 -1.45 23.60
CA LEU A 162 -13.07 -2.59 23.10
C LEU A 162 -13.15 -3.76 24.10
N GLY A 163 -12.52 -3.65 25.28
CA GLY A 163 -12.55 -4.65 26.34
C GLY A 163 -11.46 -5.72 26.22
N LEU A 164 -10.44 -5.55 25.38
CA LEU A 164 -9.34 -6.50 25.27
C LEU A 164 -8.33 -6.33 26.42
N PRO A 165 -7.61 -7.41 26.83
CA PRO A 165 -6.63 -7.34 27.90
C PRO A 165 -5.53 -6.31 27.64
N ALA A 166 -5.31 -5.39 28.58
CA ALA A 166 -4.36 -4.28 28.43
C ALA A 166 -2.91 -4.74 28.18
N SER A 167 -2.49 -5.85 28.81
CA SER A 167 -1.17 -6.44 28.58
C SER A 167 -0.97 -6.85 27.12
N GLY A 168 -1.95 -7.55 26.53
CA GLY A 168 -1.88 -7.96 25.14
C GLY A 168 -1.95 -6.79 24.16
N CYS A 169 -2.75 -5.77 24.48
CA CYS A 169 -2.79 -4.52 23.72
C CYS A 169 -1.40 -3.85 23.67
N ALA A 170 -0.70 -3.79 24.82
CA ALA A 170 0.63 -3.20 24.90
C ALA A 170 1.68 -3.99 24.10
N TRP A 171 1.68 -5.33 24.19
CA TRP A 171 2.58 -6.17 23.41
C TRP A 171 2.35 -6.04 21.91
N TYR A 172 1.09 -6.02 21.47
CA TYR A 172 0.75 -5.88 20.07
C TYR A 172 1.16 -4.50 19.53
N ALA A 173 0.81 -3.44 20.26
CA ALA A 173 1.17 -2.06 19.90
C ALA A 173 2.69 -1.85 19.85
N ALA A 174 3.44 -2.41 20.80
CA ALA A 174 4.90 -2.37 20.80
C ALA A 174 5.49 -3.09 19.58
N SER A 175 4.95 -4.26 19.22
CA SER A 175 5.36 -5.02 18.03
C SER A 175 5.11 -4.22 16.74
N ALA A 176 3.92 -3.64 16.59
CA ALA A 176 3.57 -2.80 15.43
C ALA A 176 4.48 -1.55 15.32
N GLY A 177 4.72 -0.86 16.44
CA GLY A 177 5.62 0.29 16.50
C GLY A 177 7.08 -0.06 16.19
N ALA A 178 7.58 -1.19 16.70
CA ALA A 178 8.94 -1.67 16.42
C ALA A 178 9.13 -2.08 14.96
N CYS A 179 8.11 -2.70 14.35
CA CYS A 179 8.10 -3.00 12.93
C CYS A 179 8.17 -1.72 12.08
N LEU A 180 7.33 -0.72 12.38
CA LEU A 180 7.40 0.60 11.73
C LEU A 180 8.80 1.21 11.87
N MET A 181 9.38 1.19 13.07
CA MET A 181 10.71 1.74 13.33
C MET A 181 11.82 1.03 12.56
N LEU A 182 11.79 -0.30 12.48
CA LEU A 182 12.79 -1.07 11.75
C LEU A 182 12.82 -0.71 10.26
N PHE A 183 11.67 -0.66 9.60
CA PHE A 183 11.61 -0.30 8.19
C PHE A 183 11.79 1.21 7.96
N GLY A 184 11.49 2.04 8.97
CA GLY A 184 11.92 3.44 9.01
C GLY A 184 13.44 3.58 9.05
N ALA A 185 14.14 2.75 9.83
CA ALA A 185 15.60 2.70 9.86
C ALA A 185 16.17 2.23 8.51
N LEU A 186 15.55 1.24 7.87
CA LEU A 186 15.89 0.84 6.50
C LEU A 186 15.71 1.99 5.52
N GLY A 187 14.60 2.74 5.59
CA GLY A 187 14.36 3.91 4.77
C GLY A 187 15.38 5.03 5.00
N CYS A 188 15.80 5.24 6.24
CA CYS A 188 16.87 6.17 6.58
C CYS A 188 18.19 5.75 5.92
N LEU A 189 18.57 4.47 6.01
CA LEU A 189 19.76 3.93 5.36
C LEU A 189 19.70 4.08 3.83
N LEU A 190 18.60 3.65 3.21
CA LEU A 190 18.41 3.76 1.77
C LEU A 190 18.45 5.22 1.29
N SER A 191 18.03 6.16 2.13
CA SER A 191 18.12 7.60 1.85
C SER A 191 19.55 8.15 1.88
N GLN A 192 20.47 7.50 2.60
CA GLN A 192 21.90 7.82 2.54
C GLN A 192 22.58 7.16 1.34
N VAL A 193 22.15 5.96 0.97
CA VAL A 193 22.75 5.16 -0.10
C VAL A 193 22.30 5.64 -1.49
N CYS A 194 21.01 5.96 -1.66
CA CYS A 194 20.44 6.37 -2.94
C CYS A 194 20.50 7.89 -3.11
N GLN A 195 20.93 8.36 -4.29
CA GLN A 195 20.82 9.80 -4.63
C GLN A 195 19.37 10.28 -4.83
N LEU A 196 18.47 9.35 -5.16
CA LEU A 196 17.09 9.67 -5.52
C LEU A 196 16.08 9.05 -4.54
N ALA A 197 15.12 9.84 -4.04
CA ALA A 197 14.07 9.38 -3.13
C ALA A 197 13.24 8.26 -3.75
N ARG A 198 12.93 8.40 -5.05
CA ARG A 198 12.23 7.36 -5.82
C ARG A 198 13.02 6.05 -5.91
N SER A 199 14.35 6.09 -5.91
CA SER A 199 15.18 4.88 -5.94
C SER A 199 15.19 4.21 -4.57
N ALA A 200 15.33 4.99 -3.50
CA ALA A 200 15.24 4.50 -2.13
C ALA A 200 13.89 3.79 -1.87
N LEU A 201 12.78 4.42 -2.28
CA LEU A 201 11.45 3.83 -2.13
C LEU A 201 11.30 2.53 -2.93
N ARG A 202 11.76 2.48 -4.19
CA ARG A 202 11.65 1.25 -5.01
C ARG A 202 12.43 0.09 -4.41
N ILE A 203 13.67 0.34 -3.99
CA ILE A 203 14.51 -0.69 -3.36
C ILE A 203 13.87 -1.13 -2.04
N GLY A 204 13.44 -0.19 -1.20
CA GLY A 204 12.82 -0.49 0.08
C GLY A 204 11.52 -1.30 -0.06
N VAL A 205 10.63 -0.92 -0.99
CA VAL A 205 9.41 -1.69 -1.28
C VAL A 205 9.75 -3.08 -1.81
N GLY A 206 10.76 -3.21 -2.68
CA GLY A 206 11.25 -4.50 -3.16
C GLY A 206 11.78 -5.38 -2.02
N LEU A 207 12.51 -4.82 -1.06
CA LEU A 207 13.00 -5.54 0.12
C LEU A 207 11.86 -5.96 1.07
N ILE A 208 10.86 -5.10 1.28
CA ILE A 208 9.65 -5.46 2.05
C ILE A 208 8.92 -6.62 1.38
N ALA A 209 8.68 -6.53 0.07
CA ALA A 209 8.01 -7.58 -0.69
C ALA A 209 8.81 -8.90 -0.66
N ALA A 210 10.14 -8.84 -0.83
CA ALA A 210 11.00 -10.02 -0.74
C ALA A 210 10.96 -10.64 0.65
N ALA A 211 11.01 -9.83 1.72
CA ALA A 211 10.91 -10.31 3.10
C ALA A 211 9.54 -10.96 3.36
N PHE A 212 8.46 -10.40 2.80
CA PHE A 212 7.11 -10.94 2.95
C PHE A 212 6.98 -12.28 2.23
N LEU A 213 7.43 -12.38 0.98
CA LEU A 213 7.40 -13.62 0.20
C LEU A 213 8.28 -14.70 0.83
N ALA A 214 9.48 -14.35 1.30
CA ALA A 214 10.35 -15.30 1.98
C ALA A 214 9.71 -15.85 3.26
N ARG A 215 9.07 -14.98 4.07
CA ARG A 215 8.29 -15.38 5.24
C ARG A 215 7.13 -16.30 4.83
N ALA A 216 6.33 -15.88 3.86
CA ALA A 216 5.14 -16.62 3.42
C ALA A 216 5.49 -18.03 2.93
N LEU A 217 6.56 -18.16 2.13
CA LEU A 217 7.07 -19.47 1.70
C LEU A 217 7.52 -20.30 2.91
N ALA A 218 8.28 -19.72 3.84
CA ALA A 218 8.77 -20.46 5.00
C ALA A 218 7.63 -20.93 5.91
N ASP A 219 6.62 -20.09 6.14
CA ASP A 219 5.42 -20.45 6.90
C ASP A 219 4.59 -21.53 6.16
N GLY A 220 4.46 -21.43 4.83
CA GLY A 220 3.78 -22.44 4.00
C GLY A 220 4.48 -23.81 3.99
N PHE A 221 5.80 -23.85 4.12
CA PHE A 221 6.55 -25.12 4.29
C PHE A 221 6.63 -25.58 5.76
N GLY A 222 5.96 -24.89 6.70
CA GLY A 222 6.05 -25.18 8.13
C GLY A 222 7.45 -24.97 8.73
N SER A 223 8.33 -24.28 8.02
CA SER A 223 9.74 -24.11 8.38
C SER A 223 9.93 -23.01 9.43
N ARG A 224 10.88 -23.23 10.36
CA ARG A 224 11.36 -22.20 11.28
C ARG A 224 12.13 -21.07 10.58
N ALA A 225 12.43 -21.19 9.29
CA ALA A 225 13.07 -20.15 8.50
C ALA A 225 12.25 -18.85 8.46
N ALA A 226 10.94 -18.89 8.72
CA ALA A 226 10.10 -17.70 8.84
C ALA A 226 10.61 -16.74 9.94
N LEU A 227 11.30 -17.28 10.96
CA LEU A 227 11.88 -16.51 12.07
C LEU A 227 13.19 -15.80 11.71
N LEU A 228 13.76 -16.02 10.52
CA LEU A 228 14.95 -15.31 10.06
C LEU A 228 14.63 -13.89 9.56
N GLY A 229 13.39 -13.67 9.12
CA GLY A 229 12.95 -12.42 8.55
C GLY A 229 12.25 -11.52 9.55
N PRO A 230 12.40 -10.18 9.44
CA PRO A 230 11.78 -9.24 10.37
C PRO A 230 10.25 -9.28 10.37
N LEU A 231 9.64 -9.65 9.23
CA LEU A 231 8.19 -9.78 9.16
C LEU A 231 7.65 -11.02 9.88
N GLY A 232 8.47 -12.05 10.08
CA GLY A 232 8.09 -13.23 10.87
C GLY A 232 8.15 -13.00 12.38
N TRP A 233 8.86 -11.97 12.83
CA TRP A 233 8.95 -11.60 14.25
C TRP A 233 7.65 -10.96 14.77
N LEU A 234 6.89 -10.28 13.90
CA LEU A 234 5.65 -9.60 14.27
C LEU A 234 4.59 -10.56 14.89
N PRO A 235 4.19 -11.66 14.23
CA PRO A 235 3.26 -12.63 14.82
C PRO A 235 3.87 -13.40 16.01
N GLU A 236 5.20 -13.62 16.02
CA GLU A 236 5.89 -14.40 17.05
C GLU A 236 6.02 -13.68 18.40
N VAL A 237 5.64 -12.39 18.49
CA VAL A 237 5.46 -11.70 19.78
C VAL A 237 4.32 -12.32 20.59
N ARG A 238 3.32 -12.93 19.95
CA ARG A 238 2.21 -13.66 20.62
C ARG A 238 1.45 -12.80 21.63
N ALA A 239 1.11 -11.57 21.23
CA ALA A 239 0.61 -10.54 22.12
C ALA A 239 -0.59 -10.96 23.00
N PHE A 240 -1.53 -11.74 22.47
CA PHE A 240 -2.73 -12.20 23.19
C PHE A 240 -2.69 -13.68 23.58
N ALA A 241 -1.51 -14.31 23.58
CA ALA A 241 -1.30 -15.68 24.03
C ALA A 241 -0.24 -15.70 25.14
N GLU A 242 0.94 -16.25 24.85
CA GLU A 242 2.11 -16.22 25.73
C GLU A 242 3.16 -15.26 25.15
N PRO A 243 3.21 -13.99 25.60
CA PRO A 243 4.05 -13.00 24.97
C PRO A 243 5.53 -13.33 25.04
N ARG A 244 6.24 -13.14 23.93
CA ARG A 244 7.69 -13.34 23.82
C ARG A 244 8.37 -12.00 23.55
N ALA A 245 9.36 -11.67 24.36
CA ALA A 245 10.09 -10.39 24.26
C ALA A 245 11.17 -10.40 23.16
N TRP A 246 11.73 -11.56 22.84
CA TRP A 246 12.86 -11.67 21.91
C TRP A 246 12.57 -11.10 20.50
N PRO A 247 11.38 -11.25 19.88
CA PRO A 247 11.13 -10.71 18.54
C PRO A 247 11.07 -9.17 18.57
N LEU A 248 10.60 -8.59 19.67
CA LEU A 248 10.62 -7.14 19.89
C LEU A 248 12.07 -6.63 20.00
N LEU A 249 12.90 -7.32 20.78
CA LEU A 249 14.33 -7.01 20.89
C LEU A 249 15.04 -7.16 19.54
N ALA A 250 14.70 -8.18 18.76
CA ALA A 250 15.26 -8.38 17.41
C ALA A 250 14.94 -7.20 16.47
N HIS A 251 13.69 -6.70 16.48
CA HIS A 251 13.33 -5.48 15.73
C HIS A 251 14.15 -4.27 16.18
N LEU A 252 14.26 -4.04 17.49
CA LEU A 252 14.97 -2.88 18.03
C LEU A 252 16.48 -2.94 17.73
N ILE A 253 17.09 -4.11 17.87
CA ILE A 253 18.51 -4.33 17.56
C ILE A 253 18.75 -4.12 16.06
N ALA A 254 17.95 -4.73 15.20
CA ALA A 254 18.07 -4.57 13.75
C ALA A 254 17.88 -3.11 13.32
N ALA A 255 16.91 -2.39 13.93
CA ALA A 255 16.69 -0.97 13.68
C ALA A 255 17.91 -0.14 14.11
N ALA A 256 18.45 -0.39 15.29
CA ALA A 256 19.64 0.29 15.80
C ALA A 256 20.86 0.05 14.88
N LEU A 257 21.10 -1.18 14.45
CA LEU A 257 22.18 -1.51 13.51
C LEU A 257 22.04 -0.76 12.19
N LEU A 258 20.84 -0.75 11.59
CA LEU A 258 20.57 -0.02 10.36
C LEU A 258 20.78 1.50 10.53
N LEU A 259 20.39 2.08 11.66
CA LEU A 259 20.60 3.50 11.96
C LEU A 259 22.07 3.84 12.20
N ILE A 260 22.84 2.95 12.85
CA ILE A 260 24.29 3.12 13.01
C ILE A 260 24.96 3.13 11.64
N ILE A 261 24.61 2.18 10.76
CA ILE A 261 25.14 2.14 9.39
C ILE A 261 24.71 3.40 8.63
N ALA A 262 23.45 3.82 8.74
CA ALA A 262 22.98 5.05 8.11
C ALA A 262 23.76 6.28 8.59
N GLY A 263 24.01 6.39 9.90
CA GLY A 263 24.82 7.46 10.49
C GLY A 263 26.25 7.43 9.99
N ALA A 264 26.88 6.26 9.92
CA ALA A 264 28.23 6.11 9.38
C ALA A 264 28.32 6.56 7.92
N VAL A 265 27.35 6.17 7.07
CA VAL A 265 27.29 6.62 5.67
C VAL A 265 27.06 8.14 5.59
N ALA A 266 26.17 8.69 6.43
CA ALA A 266 25.88 10.13 6.48
C ALA A 266 27.12 10.97 6.85
N LEU A 267 28.02 10.45 7.67
CA LEU A 267 29.25 11.13 8.08
C LEU A 267 30.34 11.13 7.01
N HIS A 268 30.27 10.24 6.02
CA HIS A 268 31.29 10.14 4.96
C HIS A 268 30.82 10.70 3.62
N ARG A 269 29.51 10.80 3.38
CA ARG A 269 28.97 11.35 2.12
C ARG A 269 28.85 12.88 2.14
N ASP A 270 29.03 13.49 0.98
CA ASP A 270 28.68 14.89 0.76
C ASP A 270 27.16 15.07 0.65
N VAL A 271 26.68 16.28 0.99
CA VAL A 271 25.26 16.63 0.89
C VAL A 271 24.83 16.57 -0.57
N GLY A 272 23.66 15.99 -0.84
CA GLY A 272 23.18 15.77 -2.21
C GLY A 272 23.81 14.57 -2.92
N ALA A 273 25.01 14.13 -2.51
CA ALA A 273 25.61 12.89 -2.97
C ALA A 273 25.00 11.68 -2.25
N GLY A 274 24.92 10.57 -2.97
CA GLY A 274 24.53 9.26 -2.49
C GLY A 274 25.51 8.23 -3.04
N VAL A 275 25.78 7.19 -2.27
CA VAL A 275 26.78 6.15 -2.58
C VAL A 275 26.49 5.49 -3.94
N LEU A 276 25.21 5.26 -4.23
CA LEU A 276 24.74 4.80 -5.53
C LEU A 276 24.33 6.00 -6.38
N ALA A 277 25.23 6.39 -7.29
CA ALA A 277 24.92 7.35 -8.33
C ALA A 277 23.88 6.78 -9.33
N PRO A 278 22.95 7.60 -9.83
CA PRO A 278 22.12 7.24 -10.97
C PRO A 278 23.05 6.82 -12.11
N ARG A 279 22.84 5.62 -12.64
CA ARG A 279 23.57 5.19 -13.85
C ARG A 279 23.37 6.26 -14.93
N PRO A 280 24.45 6.68 -15.63
CA PRO A 280 24.31 7.50 -16.82
C PRO A 280 23.29 6.82 -17.74
N GLY A 281 22.32 7.59 -18.22
CA GLY A 281 21.40 7.08 -19.21
C GLY A 281 22.14 6.62 -20.47
N PRO A 282 21.51 5.82 -21.33
CA PRO A 282 22.08 5.50 -22.65
C PRO A 282 22.51 6.78 -23.37
N THR A 283 23.63 6.72 -24.09
CA THR A 283 24.20 7.85 -24.84
C THR A 283 23.24 8.44 -25.86
N ALA A 284 22.32 7.62 -26.39
CA ALA A 284 21.22 8.04 -27.24
C ALA A 284 19.87 7.63 -26.63
N ALA A 285 18.89 8.53 -26.67
CA ALA A 285 17.52 8.20 -26.31
C ALA A 285 16.91 7.24 -27.34
N HIS A 286 16.20 6.21 -26.87
CA HIS A 286 15.50 5.29 -27.76
C HIS A 286 14.44 6.05 -28.59
N PRO A 287 14.29 5.81 -29.91
CA PRO A 287 13.39 6.58 -30.79
C PRO A 287 11.94 6.68 -30.30
N ARG A 288 11.43 5.62 -29.65
CA ARG A 288 10.09 5.63 -29.02
C ARG A 288 9.90 6.79 -28.03
N LEU A 289 10.95 7.27 -27.35
CA LEU A 289 10.85 8.41 -26.42
C LEU A 289 10.58 9.75 -27.12
N ALA A 290 10.79 9.83 -28.44
CA ALA A 290 10.37 10.98 -29.25
C ALA A 290 8.85 11.00 -29.51
N THR A 291 8.10 9.97 -29.10
CA THR A 291 6.65 9.89 -29.27
C THR A 291 5.91 10.14 -27.95
N CYS A 292 4.71 10.72 -28.03
CA CYS A 292 3.83 10.91 -26.86
C CYS A 292 3.60 9.60 -26.09
N ALA A 293 3.35 8.51 -26.83
CA ALA A 293 3.09 7.20 -26.25
C ALA A 293 4.33 6.64 -25.55
N GLY A 294 5.53 6.79 -26.12
CA GLY A 294 6.75 6.33 -25.45
C GLY A 294 7.10 7.16 -24.21
N TYR A 295 6.83 8.47 -24.23
CA TYR A 295 6.95 9.32 -23.04
C TYR A 295 5.98 8.89 -21.93
N ALA A 296 4.68 8.78 -22.25
CA ALA A 296 3.66 8.32 -21.33
C ALA A 296 3.96 6.91 -20.79
N TRP A 297 4.35 5.97 -21.65
CA TRP A 297 4.74 4.61 -21.24
C TRP A 297 5.90 4.64 -20.26
N ARG A 298 6.96 5.43 -20.53
CA ARG A 298 8.11 5.53 -19.62
C ARG A 298 7.69 6.03 -18.22
N MET A 299 6.74 6.97 -18.16
CA MET A 299 6.26 7.55 -16.91
C MET A 299 5.30 6.63 -16.16
N LEU A 300 4.38 5.99 -16.86
CA LEU A 300 3.31 5.19 -16.26
C LEU A 300 3.73 3.75 -15.97
N ARG A 301 4.65 3.17 -16.76
CA ARG A 301 5.05 1.75 -16.64
C ARG A 301 5.45 1.31 -15.23
N PRO A 302 6.18 2.08 -14.39
CA PRO A 302 6.62 1.56 -13.10
C PRO A 302 5.44 1.38 -12.13
N GLY A 303 4.47 2.30 -12.15
CA GLY A 303 3.25 2.21 -11.35
C GLY A 303 2.34 1.09 -11.85
N MET A 304 2.15 1.01 -13.17
CA MET A 304 1.36 -0.06 -13.80
C MET A 304 1.91 -1.45 -13.51
N LEU A 305 3.22 -1.67 -13.72
CA LEU A 305 3.85 -2.98 -13.48
C LEU A 305 3.86 -3.34 -11.99
N GLY A 306 4.04 -2.36 -11.10
CA GLY A 306 3.95 -2.56 -9.65
C GLY A 306 2.54 -2.97 -9.22
N ALA A 307 1.51 -2.27 -9.70
CA ALA A 307 0.11 -2.61 -9.43
C ALA A 307 -0.25 -3.99 -10.00
N MET A 308 0.22 -4.30 -11.22
CA MET A 308 -0.01 -5.59 -11.86
C MET A 308 0.63 -6.73 -11.08
N ALA A 309 1.89 -6.58 -10.66
CA ALA A 309 2.57 -7.60 -9.87
C ALA A 309 1.89 -7.83 -8.52
N LEU A 310 1.49 -6.77 -7.82
CA LEU A 310 0.82 -6.88 -6.52
C LEU A 310 -0.56 -7.52 -6.64
N ALA A 311 -1.37 -7.04 -7.59
CA ALA A 311 -2.73 -7.55 -7.79
C ALA A 311 -2.73 -8.99 -8.32
N ALA A 312 -1.82 -9.32 -9.24
CA ALA A 312 -1.65 -10.69 -9.70
C ALA A 312 -1.15 -11.63 -8.60
N ALA A 313 -0.20 -11.19 -7.75
CA ALA A 313 0.24 -11.97 -6.61
C ALA A 313 -0.89 -12.20 -5.60
N TRP A 314 -1.68 -11.17 -5.28
CA TRP A 314 -2.86 -11.28 -4.43
C TRP A 314 -3.87 -12.30 -4.98
N SER A 315 -4.23 -12.14 -6.25
CA SER A 315 -5.18 -13.02 -6.94
C SER A 315 -4.67 -14.47 -7.05
N LEU A 316 -3.38 -14.66 -7.34
CA LEU A 316 -2.74 -15.97 -7.36
C LEU A 316 -2.88 -16.66 -6.01
N LEU A 317 -2.59 -15.95 -4.92
CA LEU A 317 -2.66 -16.50 -3.57
C LEU A 317 -4.08 -16.93 -3.20
N LEU A 318 -5.09 -16.11 -3.54
CA LEU A 318 -6.48 -16.50 -3.32
C LEU A 318 -6.91 -17.69 -4.17
N GLY A 319 -6.40 -17.82 -5.40
CA GLY A 319 -6.70 -19.00 -6.21
C GLY A 319 -6.02 -20.26 -5.68
N LEU A 320 -4.86 -20.15 -5.03
CA LEU A 320 -4.21 -21.27 -4.33
C LEU A 320 -5.03 -21.79 -3.13
N LEU A 321 -5.94 -20.97 -2.59
CA LEU A 321 -6.91 -21.39 -1.56
C LEU A 321 -8.11 -22.15 -2.14
N GLY A 322 -8.22 -22.28 -3.46
CA GLY A 322 -9.41 -22.79 -4.13
C GLY A 322 -9.93 -24.11 -3.57
N ARG A 323 -9.03 -25.08 -3.34
CA ARG A 323 -9.39 -26.39 -2.79
C ARG A 323 -9.84 -26.33 -1.33
N GLU A 324 -9.08 -25.64 -0.48
CA GLU A 324 -9.41 -25.52 0.95
C GLU A 324 -10.77 -24.85 1.15
N VAL A 325 -11.09 -23.83 0.34
CA VAL A 325 -12.38 -23.14 0.43
C VAL A 325 -13.52 -23.99 -0.13
N GLU A 326 -13.28 -24.82 -1.15
CA GLU A 326 -14.28 -25.81 -1.60
C GLU A 326 -14.57 -26.86 -0.52
N GLU A 327 -13.55 -27.36 0.17
CA GLU A 327 -13.73 -28.32 1.26
C GLU A 327 -14.52 -27.72 2.44
N ILE A 328 -14.23 -26.47 2.81
CA ILE A 328 -14.98 -25.74 3.85
C ILE A 328 -16.43 -25.48 3.40
N ALA A 329 -16.60 -25.10 2.14
CA ALA A 329 -17.90 -24.88 1.53
C ALA A 329 -18.78 -26.14 1.55
N ASP A 330 -18.21 -27.29 1.22
CA ASP A 330 -18.90 -28.58 1.23
C ASP A 330 -19.26 -29.00 2.67
N ALA A 331 -18.41 -28.68 3.64
CA ALA A 331 -18.69 -28.93 5.05
C ALA A 331 -19.76 -27.99 5.63
N THR A 332 -19.86 -26.75 5.15
CA THR A 332 -20.76 -25.72 5.68
C THR A 332 -21.54 -24.97 4.57
N PRO A 333 -22.44 -25.64 3.85
CA PRO A 333 -23.13 -25.06 2.69
C PRO A 333 -24.07 -23.89 3.04
N SER A 334 -24.56 -23.84 4.28
CA SER A 334 -25.43 -22.77 4.78
C SER A 334 -24.73 -21.39 4.79
N VAL A 335 -23.43 -21.35 5.04
CA VAL A 335 -22.64 -20.10 5.06
C VAL A 335 -22.47 -19.54 3.65
N LEU A 336 -22.28 -20.41 2.64
CA LEU A 336 -22.20 -19.96 1.25
C LEU A 336 -23.52 -19.39 0.75
N LEU A 337 -24.64 -20.06 1.06
CA LEU A 337 -25.96 -19.59 0.67
C LEU A 337 -26.31 -18.25 1.32
N ALA A 338 -25.89 -18.04 2.58
CA ALA A 338 -26.02 -16.74 3.25
C ALA A 338 -25.23 -15.63 2.55
N LEU A 339 -24.11 -15.96 1.90
CA LEU A 339 -23.31 -15.03 1.09
C LEU A 339 -23.78 -14.93 -0.38
N GLY A 340 -24.88 -15.62 -0.74
CA GLY A 340 -25.37 -15.69 -2.12
C GLY A 340 -24.48 -16.49 -3.08
N ALA A 341 -23.51 -17.23 -2.55
CA ALA A 341 -22.57 -18.03 -3.31
C ALA A 341 -23.06 -19.46 -3.50
N ARG A 342 -22.80 -20.03 -4.68
CA ARG A 342 -23.10 -21.45 -4.96
C ARG A 342 -21.88 -22.34 -4.76
N ARG A 343 -20.67 -21.77 -4.92
CA ARG A 343 -19.39 -22.45 -4.71
C ARG A 343 -18.49 -21.62 -3.81
N GLY A 344 -17.62 -22.29 -3.06
CA GLY A 344 -16.58 -21.62 -2.28
C GLY A 344 -15.64 -20.76 -3.14
N THR A 345 -15.33 -21.23 -4.35
CA THR A 345 -14.53 -20.51 -5.33
C THR A 345 -15.18 -19.21 -5.82
N ASP A 346 -16.51 -19.10 -5.81
CA ASP A 346 -17.20 -17.86 -6.23
C ASP A 346 -16.93 -16.71 -5.24
N VAL A 347 -16.86 -17.02 -3.94
CA VAL A 347 -16.50 -16.08 -2.88
C VAL A 347 -15.04 -15.63 -3.03
N LEU A 348 -14.14 -16.57 -3.30
CA LEU A 348 -12.74 -16.26 -3.59
C LEU A 348 -12.59 -15.34 -4.81
N VAL A 349 -13.35 -15.62 -5.88
CA VAL A 349 -13.33 -14.80 -7.09
C VAL A 349 -13.84 -13.39 -6.82
N MET A 350 -14.94 -13.25 -6.07
CA MET A 350 -15.43 -11.94 -5.66
C MET A 350 -14.35 -11.17 -4.88
N LEU A 351 -13.78 -11.78 -3.84
CA LEU A 351 -12.80 -11.14 -2.96
C LEU A 351 -11.52 -10.71 -3.71
N ALA A 352 -11.00 -11.61 -4.55
CA ALA A 352 -9.84 -11.36 -5.38
C ALA A 352 -10.09 -10.22 -6.36
N THR A 353 -11.26 -10.20 -6.97
CA THR A 353 -11.58 -9.23 -8.02
C THR A 353 -11.81 -7.84 -7.43
N ILE A 354 -12.39 -7.69 -6.24
CA ILE A 354 -12.54 -6.37 -5.59
C ILE A 354 -11.17 -5.69 -5.44
N VAL A 355 -10.17 -6.42 -4.95
CA VAL A 355 -8.80 -5.91 -4.80
C VAL A 355 -8.14 -5.67 -6.16
N ALA A 356 -8.30 -6.58 -7.13
CA ALA A 356 -7.77 -6.42 -8.48
C ALA A 356 -8.35 -5.18 -9.18
N ALA A 357 -9.66 -4.96 -9.04
CA ALA A 357 -10.35 -3.80 -9.59
C ALA A 357 -9.93 -2.50 -8.90
N ALA A 358 -9.76 -2.51 -7.57
CA ALA A 358 -9.21 -1.36 -6.85
C ALA A 358 -7.78 -1.04 -7.30
N ALA A 359 -6.92 -2.05 -7.49
CA ALA A 359 -5.57 -1.89 -8.01
C ALA A 359 -5.54 -1.36 -9.45
N ALA A 360 -6.44 -1.86 -10.30
CA ALA A 360 -6.63 -1.36 -11.66
C ALA A 360 -7.09 0.11 -11.66
N ALA A 361 -8.09 0.47 -10.86
CA ALA A 361 -8.56 1.84 -10.69
C ALA A 361 -7.45 2.78 -10.19
N ALA A 362 -6.62 2.30 -9.25
CA ALA A 362 -5.49 3.05 -8.71
C ALA A 362 -4.44 3.43 -9.78
N VAL A 363 -4.31 2.65 -10.86
CA VAL A 363 -3.43 3.01 -12.00
C VAL A 363 -3.91 4.29 -12.69
N GLY A 364 -5.22 4.48 -12.84
CA GLY A 364 -5.80 5.73 -13.35
C GLY A 364 -5.49 6.94 -12.46
N VAL A 365 -5.62 6.77 -11.15
CA VAL A 365 -5.29 7.81 -10.16
C VAL A 365 -3.80 8.14 -10.17
N GLN A 366 -2.94 7.12 -10.23
CA GLN A 366 -1.49 7.27 -10.36
C GLN A 366 -1.11 8.00 -11.66
N ALA A 367 -1.80 7.72 -12.76
CA ALA A 367 -1.56 8.42 -14.03
C ALA A 367 -1.88 9.91 -13.94
N GLY A 368 -2.99 10.27 -13.28
CA GLY A 368 -3.37 11.66 -13.06
C GLY A 368 -2.42 12.40 -12.12
N THR A 369 -2.07 11.81 -10.97
CA THR A 369 -1.13 12.41 -10.02
C THR A 369 0.29 12.50 -10.57
N ARG A 370 0.71 11.54 -11.40
CA ARG A 370 1.99 11.61 -12.11
C ARG A 370 2.00 12.76 -13.11
N LEU A 371 0.92 12.94 -13.86
CA LEU A 371 0.79 14.05 -14.80
C LEU A 371 0.83 15.40 -14.08
N ALA A 372 0.11 15.53 -12.96
CA ALA A 372 0.15 16.71 -12.10
C ALA A 372 1.57 17.02 -11.58
N ALA A 373 2.35 15.99 -11.22
CA ALA A 373 3.73 16.17 -10.79
C ALA A 373 4.69 16.58 -11.92
N GLU A 374 4.42 16.15 -13.17
CA GLU A 374 5.15 16.63 -14.34
C GLU A 374 4.83 18.09 -14.67
N GLU A 375 3.57 18.49 -14.49
CA GLU A 375 3.14 19.88 -14.67
C GLU A 375 3.66 20.81 -13.58
N GLY A 376 3.50 20.43 -12.30
CA GLY A 376 3.97 21.25 -11.18
C GLY A 376 5.49 21.45 -11.16
N ALA A 377 6.24 20.57 -11.83
CA ALA A 377 7.69 20.70 -11.99
C ALA A 377 8.11 21.40 -13.30
N GLY A 378 7.17 21.94 -14.09
CA GLY A 378 7.44 22.63 -15.36
C GLY A 378 7.88 21.73 -16.51
N ARG A 379 8.07 20.42 -16.29
CA ARG A 379 8.53 19.48 -17.32
C ARG A 379 7.49 19.27 -18.41
N LEU A 380 6.20 19.29 -18.04
CA LEU A 380 5.11 19.19 -19.01
C LEU A 380 5.09 20.38 -19.99
N ALA A 381 5.33 21.59 -19.49
CA ALA A 381 5.41 22.79 -20.34
C ALA A 381 6.60 22.72 -21.29
N GLY A 382 7.76 22.24 -20.83
CA GLY A 382 8.93 22.02 -21.69
C GLY A 382 8.70 21.00 -22.81
N VAL A 383 7.83 19.99 -22.61
CA VAL A 383 7.44 19.06 -23.69
C VAL A 383 6.47 19.74 -24.65
N LEU A 384 5.50 20.50 -24.12
CA LEU A 384 4.46 21.15 -24.93
C LEU A 384 4.91 22.40 -25.69
N SER A 385 6.10 22.93 -25.38
CA SER A 385 6.76 23.96 -26.19
C SER A 385 7.43 23.42 -27.45
N THR A 386 7.54 22.09 -27.58
CA THR A 386 8.02 21.42 -28.80
C THR A 386 6.89 21.26 -29.83
N ARG A 387 7.17 20.62 -30.98
CA ARG A 387 6.16 20.33 -32.02
C ARG A 387 5.12 19.26 -31.62
N VAL A 388 5.10 18.82 -30.35
CA VAL A 388 4.18 17.79 -29.86
C VAL A 388 2.77 18.39 -29.68
N PRO A 389 1.73 17.85 -30.35
CA PRO A 389 0.38 18.37 -30.18
C PRO A 389 -0.15 18.04 -28.77
N ARG A 390 -0.68 19.04 -28.06
CA ARG A 390 -1.28 18.89 -26.72
C ARG A 390 -2.30 17.75 -26.66
N LEU A 391 -3.18 17.68 -27.66
CA LEU A 391 -4.23 16.66 -27.75
C LEU A 391 -3.64 15.25 -27.91
N ARG A 392 -2.59 15.11 -28.73
CA ARG A 392 -1.96 13.82 -28.99
C ARG A 392 -1.23 13.29 -27.76
N LEU A 393 -0.64 14.19 -26.96
CA LEU A 393 -0.08 13.84 -25.65
C LEU A 393 -1.16 13.37 -24.68
N TRP A 394 -2.26 14.13 -24.56
CA TRP A 394 -3.36 13.81 -23.66
C TRP A 394 -4.00 12.45 -23.97
N ILE A 395 -4.32 12.21 -25.24
CA ILE A 395 -4.90 10.94 -25.70
C ILE A 395 -3.93 9.79 -25.44
N ALA A 396 -2.65 9.93 -25.79
CA ALA A 396 -1.67 8.86 -25.57
C ALA A 396 -1.49 8.53 -24.08
N TRP A 397 -1.51 9.55 -23.21
CA TRP A 397 -1.39 9.37 -21.77
C TRP A 397 -2.54 8.57 -21.18
N TRP A 398 -3.79 8.98 -21.46
CA TRP A 398 -4.97 8.35 -20.90
C TRP A 398 -5.33 7.03 -21.57
N ALA A 399 -5.01 6.85 -22.86
CA ALA A 399 -5.10 5.56 -23.51
C ALA A 399 -4.17 4.53 -22.85
N LEU A 400 -2.91 4.90 -22.55
CA LEU A 400 -1.98 4.02 -21.84
C LEU A 400 -2.40 3.77 -20.39
N ALA A 401 -2.94 4.77 -19.69
CA ALA A 401 -3.48 4.59 -18.35
C ALA A 401 -4.67 3.60 -18.36
N LEU A 402 -5.57 3.71 -19.33
CA LEU A 402 -6.71 2.80 -19.50
C LEU A 402 -6.24 1.38 -19.81
N LEU A 403 -5.38 1.23 -20.83
CA LEU A 403 -4.82 -0.07 -21.21
C LEU A 403 -4.05 -0.71 -20.04
N GLY A 404 -3.31 0.08 -19.26
CA GLY A 404 -2.64 -0.37 -18.06
C GLY A 404 -3.57 -0.88 -16.97
N SER A 405 -4.63 -0.13 -16.71
CA SER A 405 -5.64 -0.49 -15.72
C SER A 405 -6.34 -1.79 -16.11
N LEU A 406 -6.73 -1.93 -17.38
CA LEU A 406 -7.33 -3.15 -17.90
C LEU A 406 -6.35 -4.34 -17.91
N ALA A 407 -5.07 -4.10 -18.24
CA ALA A 407 -4.05 -5.15 -18.19
C ALA A 407 -3.80 -5.65 -16.75
N VAL A 408 -3.83 -4.76 -15.75
CA VAL A 408 -3.73 -5.13 -14.33
C VAL A 408 -4.91 -6.02 -13.92
N LEU A 409 -6.14 -5.63 -14.26
CA LEU A 409 -7.33 -6.43 -13.98
C LEU A 409 -7.25 -7.81 -14.66
N ALA A 410 -6.94 -7.83 -15.96
CA ALA A 410 -6.82 -9.04 -16.75
C ALA A 410 -5.74 -9.98 -16.20
N ALA A 411 -4.54 -9.48 -15.91
CA ALA A 411 -3.46 -10.27 -15.34
C ALA A 411 -3.82 -10.84 -13.96
N SER A 412 -4.56 -10.08 -13.15
CA SER A 412 -4.99 -10.52 -11.82
C SER A 412 -6.03 -11.64 -11.91
N CYS A 413 -7.07 -11.46 -12.73
CA CYS A 413 -8.08 -12.50 -12.93
C CYS A 413 -7.51 -13.75 -13.60
N LEU A 414 -6.56 -13.61 -14.53
CA LEU A 414 -5.84 -14.77 -15.10
C LEU A 414 -5.03 -15.50 -14.03
N ALA A 415 -4.30 -14.77 -13.18
CA ALA A 415 -3.54 -15.38 -12.09
C ALA A 415 -4.45 -16.14 -11.11
N LEU A 416 -5.59 -15.56 -10.74
CA LEU A 416 -6.62 -16.21 -9.93
C LEU A 416 -7.17 -17.47 -10.61
N GLY A 417 -7.65 -17.34 -11.84
CA GLY A 417 -8.29 -18.43 -12.57
C GLY A 417 -7.34 -19.61 -12.82
N LEU A 418 -6.08 -19.33 -13.16
CA LEU A 418 -5.07 -20.36 -13.36
C LEU A 418 -4.70 -21.07 -12.05
N SER A 419 -4.50 -20.33 -10.96
CA SER A 419 -4.18 -20.94 -9.67
C SER A 419 -5.34 -21.73 -9.09
N ALA A 420 -6.57 -21.21 -9.19
CA ALA A 420 -7.77 -21.93 -8.79
C ALA A 420 -7.94 -23.22 -9.61
N TRP A 421 -7.84 -23.15 -10.94
CA TRP A 421 -7.90 -24.33 -11.79
C TRP A 421 -6.83 -25.37 -11.45
N MET A 422 -5.59 -24.95 -11.15
CA MET A 422 -4.53 -25.87 -10.72
C MET A 422 -4.87 -26.58 -9.40
N MET A 423 -5.58 -25.92 -8.48
CA MET A 423 -5.93 -26.49 -7.17
C MET A 423 -7.20 -27.34 -7.21
N THR A 424 -8.25 -26.90 -7.89
CA THR A 424 -9.56 -27.58 -7.93
C THR A 424 -9.65 -28.60 -9.08
N GLY A 425 -8.81 -28.47 -10.11
CA GLY A 425 -8.93 -29.23 -11.35
C GLY A 425 -10.05 -28.76 -12.28
N GLN A 426 -10.81 -27.74 -11.90
CA GLN A 426 -12.01 -27.29 -12.63
C GLN A 426 -11.68 -26.15 -13.61
N ALA A 427 -11.70 -26.42 -14.92
CA ALA A 427 -11.43 -25.41 -15.95
C ALA A 427 -12.42 -24.23 -15.94
N ARG A 428 -13.59 -24.42 -15.33
CA ARG A 428 -14.61 -23.37 -15.13
C ARG A 428 -14.09 -22.21 -14.27
N ASP A 429 -13.15 -22.45 -13.35
CA ASP A 429 -12.65 -21.39 -12.48
C ASP A 429 -11.89 -20.32 -13.27
N LEU A 430 -11.17 -20.74 -14.32
CA LEU A 430 -10.50 -19.83 -15.26
C LEU A 430 -11.50 -19.04 -16.10
N SER A 431 -12.54 -19.70 -16.64
CA SER A 431 -13.54 -19.01 -17.46
C SER A 431 -14.40 -18.05 -16.64
N THR A 432 -14.76 -18.40 -15.40
CA THR A 432 -15.43 -17.51 -14.46
C THR A 432 -14.57 -16.29 -14.16
N ALA A 433 -13.30 -16.48 -13.73
CA ALA A 433 -12.41 -15.36 -13.42
C ALA A 433 -12.19 -14.41 -14.62
N TRP A 434 -12.04 -14.96 -15.83
CA TRP A 434 -11.95 -14.16 -17.05
C TRP A 434 -13.24 -13.42 -17.38
N GLY A 435 -14.40 -14.06 -17.22
CA GLY A 435 -15.71 -13.43 -17.39
C GLY A 435 -15.90 -12.23 -16.46
N VAL A 436 -15.40 -12.32 -15.22
CA VAL A 436 -15.40 -11.19 -14.28
C VAL A 436 -14.49 -10.05 -14.75
N ALA A 437 -13.29 -10.35 -15.28
CA ALA A 437 -12.40 -9.31 -15.83
C ALA A 437 -13.07 -8.51 -16.96
N VAL A 438 -13.78 -9.20 -17.87
CA VAL A 438 -14.53 -8.57 -18.96
C VAL A 438 -15.66 -7.71 -18.40
N SER A 439 -16.41 -8.23 -17.43
CA SER A 439 -17.54 -7.54 -16.81
C SER A 439 -17.14 -6.22 -16.14
N TYR A 440 -15.96 -6.17 -15.51
CA TYR A 440 -15.48 -4.98 -14.81
C TYR A 440 -14.66 -4.02 -15.68
N ALA A 441 -14.48 -4.30 -16.98
CA ALA A 441 -13.75 -3.42 -17.88
C ALA A 441 -14.39 -2.02 -18.00
N ALA A 442 -15.72 -1.94 -18.14
CA ALA A 442 -16.45 -0.68 -18.23
C ALA A 442 -16.40 0.15 -16.92
N PRO A 443 -16.66 -0.44 -15.73
CA PRO A 443 -16.41 0.23 -14.45
C PRO A 443 -15.01 0.82 -14.32
N ILE A 444 -13.96 0.05 -14.64
CA ILE A 444 -12.58 0.54 -14.57
C ILE A 444 -12.33 1.67 -15.58
N ALA A 445 -12.86 1.55 -16.79
CA ALA A 445 -12.77 2.62 -17.78
C ALA A 445 -13.43 3.92 -17.30
N ALA A 446 -14.57 3.84 -16.62
CA ALA A 446 -15.24 5.00 -16.03
C ALA A 446 -14.38 5.68 -14.96
N VAL A 447 -13.70 4.91 -14.10
CA VAL A 447 -12.79 5.49 -13.08
C VAL A 447 -11.58 6.17 -13.73
N VAL A 448 -10.99 5.57 -14.76
CA VAL A 448 -9.88 6.19 -15.51
C VAL A 448 -10.34 7.47 -16.22
N ALA A 449 -11.54 7.46 -16.80
CA ALA A 449 -12.14 8.63 -17.44
C ALA A 449 -12.40 9.77 -16.45
N LEU A 450 -12.87 9.45 -15.24
CA LEU A 450 -13.00 10.41 -14.15
C LEU A 450 -11.65 10.99 -13.74
N CYS A 451 -10.61 10.16 -13.60
CA CYS A 451 -9.25 10.63 -13.32
C CYS A 451 -8.72 11.55 -14.43
N SER A 452 -9.06 11.28 -15.68
CA SER A 452 -8.78 12.16 -16.82
C SER A 452 -9.48 13.51 -16.68
N ALA A 453 -10.78 13.52 -16.37
CA ALA A 453 -11.51 14.76 -16.13
C ALA A 453 -10.90 15.57 -14.98
N LEU A 454 -10.58 14.93 -13.84
CA LEU A 454 -9.91 15.57 -12.71
C LEU A 454 -8.54 16.14 -13.10
N GLY A 455 -7.72 15.39 -13.84
CA GLY A 455 -6.43 15.87 -14.35
C GLY A 455 -6.58 17.06 -15.30
N ALA A 456 -7.65 17.10 -16.10
CA ALA A 456 -7.92 18.21 -16.99
C ALA A 456 -8.30 19.48 -16.22
N LEU A 457 -8.85 19.39 -15.00
CA LEU A 457 -9.18 20.55 -14.16
C LEU A 457 -7.94 21.21 -13.50
N GLY A 458 -6.83 20.49 -13.36
CA GLY A 458 -5.58 21.03 -12.80
C GLY A 458 -4.82 20.06 -11.91
N PRO A 459 -3.57 20.37 -11.53
CA PRO A 459 -2.70 19.44 -10.81
C PRO A 459 -3.14 19.09 -9.38
N ARG A 460 -4.07 19.85 -8.79
CA ARG A 460 -4.57 19.63 -7.42
C ARG A 460 -5.64 18.54 -7.29
N TRP A 461 -6.35 18.24 -8.37
CA TRP A 461 -7.55 17.40 -8.35
C TRP A 461 -7.32 15.89 -8.51
N PRO A 462 -6.29 15.39 -9.23
CA PRO A 462 -6.10 13.96 -9.45
C PRO A 462 -6.04 13.10 -8.19
N ALA A 463 -5.58 13.66 -7.07
CA ALA A 463 -5.53 12.95 -5.80
C ALA A 463 -6.92 12.52 -5.29
N LEU A 464 -8.00 13.22 -5.67
CA LEU A 464 -9.37 12.85 -5.32
C LEU A 464 -9.80 11.50 -5.89
N GLY A 465 -9.13 11.00 -6.93
CA GLY A 465 -9.40 9.66 -7.47
C GLY A 465 -9.21 8.55 -6.43
N TRP A 466 -8.38 8.76 -5.40
CA TRP A 466 -8.22 7.82 -4.29
C TRP A 466 -9.50 7.66 -3.46
N ALA A 467 -10.38 8.67 -3.40
CA ALA A 467 -11.66 8.54 -2.72
C ALA A 467 -12.53 7.48 -3.41
N VAL A 468 -12.51 7.39 -4.74
CA VAL A 468 -13.24 6.37 -5.51
C VAL A 468 -12.65 4.98 -5.29
N VAL A 469 -11.32 4.85 -5.28
CA VAL A 469 -10.64 3.57 -4.98
C VAL A 469 -10.97 3.12 -3.54
N GLY A 470 -10.92 4.05 -2.58
CA GLY A 470 -11.33 3.79 -1.20
C GLY A 470 -12.79 3.35 -1.11
N TRP A 471 -13.70 4.04 -1.81
CA TRP A 471 -15.12 3.70 -1.83
C TRP A 471 -15.39 2.33 -2.44
N ILE A 472 -14.69 1.95 -3.52
CA ILE A 472 -14.74 0.61 -4.11
C ILE A 472 -14.42 -0.46 -3.06
N LEU A 473 -13.35 -0.26 -2.28
CA LEU A 473 -12.96 -1.18 -1.21
C LEU A 473 -13.97 -1.18 -0.06
N THR A 474 -14.44 -0.01 0.36
CA THR A 474 -15.45 0.12 1.42
C THR A 474 -16.73 -0.61 1.06
N VAL A 475 -17.29 -0.38 -0.14
CA VAL A 475 -18.51 -1.07 -0.56
C VAL A 475 -18.25 -2.57 -0.75
N GLY A 476 -17.12 -2.95 -1.35
CA GLY A 476 -16.79 -4.35 -1.63
C GLY A 476 -16.57 -5.22 -0.38
N PHE A 477 -15.97 -4.67 0.68
CA PHE A 477 -15.66 -5.42 1.90
C PHE A 477 -16.59 -5.12 3.07
N LEU A 478 -17.07 -3.88 3.18
CA LEU A 478 -17.82 -3.38 4.33
C LEU A 478 -19.26 -2.96 3.98
N GLY A 479 -19.67 -3.00 2.71
CA GLY A 479 -20.97 -2.47 2.29
C GLY A 479 -22.15 -3.13 2.99
N GLU A 480 -22.11 -4.46 3.12
CA GLU A 480 -23.10 -5.25 3.86
C GLU A 480 -22.93 -5.07 5.38
N ALA A 481 -21.69 -5.12 5.88
CA ALA A 481 -21.38 -5.02 7.31
C ALA A 481 -21.74 -3.66 7.94
N LEU A 482 -21.68 -2.59 7.15
CA LEU A 482 -22.06 -1.23 7.55
C LEU A 482 -23.53 -0.93 7.28
N ASP A 483 -24.30 -1.90 6.75
CA ASP A 483 -25.70 -1.73 6.33
C ASP A 483 -25.89 -0.47 5.46
N LEU A 484 -25.04 -0.30 4.45
CA LEU A 484 -25.08 0.91 3.63
C LEU A 484 -26.38 0.99 2.82
N PRO A 485 -27.01 2.17 2.74
CA PRO A 485 -28.18 2.34 1.90
C PRO A 485 -27.82 2.13 0.42
N GLN A 486 -28.78 1.64 -0.37
CA GLN A 486 -28.52 1.20 -1.75
C GLN A 486 -27.90 2.29 -2.63
N TRP A 487 -28.38 3.54 -2.53
CA TRP A 487 -27.80 4.67 -3.27
C TRP A 487 -26.30 4.88 -2.99
N ALA A 488 -25.84 4.56 -1.78
CA ALA A 488 -24.44 4.69 -1.39
C ALA A 488 -23.61 3.53 -2.00
N ARG A 489 -24.17 2.32 -2.02
CA ARG A 489 -23.53 1.18 -2.70
C ARG A 489 -23.45 1.39 -4.21
N ASP A 490 -24.51 1.92 -4.82
CA ASP A 490 -24.61 2.22 -6.26
C ASP A 490 -23.63 3.31 -6.74
N LEU A 491 -23.09 4.13 -5.83
CA LEU A 491 -21.97 5.04 -6.15
C LEU A 491 -20.69 4.29 -6.52
N SER A 492 -20.54 3.02 -6.08
CA SER A 492 -19.43 2.17 -6.51
C SER A 492 -19.68 1.67 -7.93
N PRO A 493 -18.81 1.98 -8.91
CA PRO A 493 -18.97 1.51 -10.29
C PRO A 493 -18.99 -0.02 -10.40
N LEU A 494 -18.36 -0.72 -9.44
CA LEU A 494 -18.38 -2.18 -9.39
C LEU A 494 -19.71 -2.75 -8.90
N HIS A 495 -20.32 -2.11 -7.89
CA HIS A 495 -21.62 -2.56 -7.38
C HIS A 495 -22.73 -2.28 -8.39
N LEU A 496 -22.67 -1.13 -9.06
CA LEU A 496 -23.69 -0.68 -10.02
C LEU A 496 -23.91 -1.68 -11.18
N VAL A 497 -22.86 -2.41 -11.60
CA VAL A 497 -22.97 -3.40 -12.68
C VAL A 497 -23.40 -4.80 -12.20
N GLY A 498 -23.50 -5.01 -10.89
CA GLY A 498 -23.79 -6.31 -10.27
C GLY A 498 -22.53 -7.02 -9.77
N THR A 499 -22.58 -7.57 -8.56
CA THR A 499 -21.43 -8.22 -7.92
C THR A 499 -21.13 -9.58 -8.55
N GLN A 500 -20.22 -9.61 -9.53
CA GLN A 500 -19.81 -10.84 -10.21
C GLN A 500 -18.87 -11.70 -9.33
N PRO A 501 -18.95 -13.04 -9.37
CA PRO A 501 -19.88 -13.86 -10.16
C PRO A 501 -21.20 -14.20 -9.42
N LEU A 502 -21.48 -13.55 -8.28
CA LEU A 502 -22.62 -13.86 -7.41
C LEU A 502 -23.97 -13.39 -7.98
N GLN A 503 -23.97 -12.27 -8.69
CA GLN A 503 -25.16 -11.64 -9.28
C GLN A 503 -25.01 -11.56 -10.80
N ASP A 504 -26.13 -11.42 -11.51
CA ASP A 504 -26.12 -11.21 -12.96
C ASP A 504 -25.65 -9.80 -13.33
N LEU A 505 -25.05 -9.69 -14.52
CA LEU A 505 -24.52 -8.43 -15.03
C LEU A 505 -25.65 -7.52 -15.53
N SER A 506 -25.74 -6.31 -14.98
CA SER A 506 -26.66 -5.29 -15.47
C SER A 506 -26.12 -4.62 -16.73
N MET A 507 -26.53 -5.13 -17.91
CA MET A 507 -26.15 -4.53 -19.20
C MET A 507 -26.51 -3.04 -19.33
N PRO A 508 -27.66 -2.54 -18.83
CA PRO A 508 -27.95 -1.10 -18.82
C PRO A 508 -26.92 -0.30 -18.02
N ALA A 509 -26.50 -0.80 -16.85
CA ALA A 509 -25.48 -0.14 -16.04
C ALA A 509 -24.11 -0.13 -16.72
N VAL A 510 -23.72 -1.25 -17.35
CA VAL A 510 -22.48 -1.35 -18.13
C VAL A 510 -22.49 -0.35 -19.29
N ALA A 511 -23.58 -0.27 -20.05
CA ALA A 511 -23.74 0.68 -21.14
C ALA A 511 -23.71 2.14 -20.65
N GLY A 512 -24.38 2.43 -19.53
CA GLY A 512 -24.39 3.74 -18.90
C GLY A 512 -23.00 4.19 -18.44
N LEU A 513 -22.24 3.32 -17.78
CA LEU A 513 -20.86 3.60 -17.37
C LEU A 513 -19.94 3.77 -18.58
N GLY A 514 -20.11 2.96 -19.64
CA GLY A 514 -19.36 3.10 -20.89
C GLY A 514 -19.62 4.45 -21.56
N ALA A 515 -20.87 4.88 -21.64
CA ALA A 515 -21.25 6.18 -22.19
C ALA A 515 -20.71 7.34 -21.33
N ALA A 516 -20.81 7.24 -20.00
CA ALA A 516 -20.25 8.22 -19.08
C ALA A 516 -18.73 8.33 -19.21
N ALA A 517 -18.02 7.20 -19.34
CA ALA A 517 -16.59 7.16 -19.57
C ALA A 517 -16.19 7.88 -20.87
N ALA A 518 -16.90 7.60 -21.97
CA ALA A 518 -16.67 8.25 -23.26
C ALA A 518 -16.91 9.77 -23.18
N ALA A 519 -18.00 10.20 -22.53
CA ALA A 519 -18.33 11.60 -22.33
C ALA A 519 -17.27 12.32 -21.48
N LEU A 520 -16.82 11.72 -20.37
CA LEU A 520 -15.78 12.27 -19.49
C LEU A 520 -14.42 12.36 -20.21
N LEU A 521 -14.04 11.36 -21.00
CA LEU A 521 -12.82 11.42 -21.82
C LEU A 521 -12.91 12.56 -22.84
N ALA A 522 -14.02 12.66 -23.57
CA ALA A 522 -14.25 13.75 -24.53
C ALA A 522 -14.20 15.13 -23.84
N ALA A 523 -14.89 15.31 -22.71
CA ALA A 523 -14.87 16.55 -21.94
C ALA A 523 -13.46 16.88 -21.44
N SER A 524 -12.72 15.89 -20.92
CA SER A 524 -11.34 16.08 -20.45
C SER A 524 -10.41 16.59 -21.56
N THR A 525 -10.57 16.07 -22.79
CA THR A 525 -9.77 16.53 -23.94
C THR A 525 -10.12 17.97 -24.33
N ALA A 526 -11.41 18.33 -24.30
CA ALA A 526 -11.88 19.67 -24.63
C ALA A 526 -11.40 20.72 -23.61
N VAL A 527 -11.45 20.38 -22.31
CA VAL A 527 -10.96 21.22 -21.22
C VAL A 527 -9.45 21.38 -21.30
N PHE A 528 -8.70 20.28 -21.40
CA PHE A 528 -7.23 20.34 -21.44
C PHE A 528 -6.69 21.12 -22.64
N ARG A 529 -7.41 21.11 -23.78
CA ARG A 529 -7.04 21.89 -24.97
C ARG A 529 -7.07 23.39 -24.73
N ARG A 530 -7.97 23.87 -23.86
CA ARG A 530 -8.18 25.30 -23.58
C ARG A 530 -7.47 25.79 -22.32
N ARG A 531 -7.14 24.88 -21.40
CA ARG A 531 -6.56 25.23 -20.10
C ARG A 531 -5.09 25.62 -20.22
N ASP A 532 -4.68 26.65 -19.50
CA ASP A 532 -3.26 26.98 -19.33
C ASP A 532 -2.59 26.05 -18.30
N LEU A 533 -1.26 25.95 -18.39
CA LEU A 533 -0.45 25.15 -17.47
C LEU A 533 -0.05 26.01 -16.27
N THR A 534 0.04 25.43 -15.07
CA THR A 534 0.38 26.20 -13.87
C THR A 534 1.83 26.67 -13.81
N ALA A 535 2.74 26.00 -14.52
CA ALA A 535 4.15 26.37 -14.63
C ALA A 535 4.49 26.45 -16.12
N GLY A 536 4.33 27.63 -16.70
CA GLY A 536 4.49 27.89 -18.14
C GLY A 536 3.75 29.15 -18.52
#